data_AF-A0A8C5WT30-F1
#
_entry.id   AF-A0A8C5WT30-F1
#
_cell.length_a   1.000
_cell.length_b   1.000
_cell.length_c   1.000
_cell.angle_alpha   90.00
_cell.angle_beta   90.00
_cell.angle_gamma   90.00
#
_symmetry.space_group_name_H-M   'P 1'
#
loop_
_entity.id
_entity.type
_entity.pdbx_description
1 polymer ?
#
loop_
_entity_poly.entity_id
_entity_poly.type
_entity_poly.pdbx_seq_one_letter_code
_entity_poly.pdbx_strand_id
1 'polypeptide(L)'
;MKTGFKKGEQFSAFSTHNSSIDVSAGAVSPSWRIDYGPQKKISLNPSVRLKADKLERALKYLGIQPTKEEQEILRQQLPRDSEGTICFGDFIQVARNLFSQQMDETGHSPVHEIAKLLDSQLVSFNHLETHEMEQLRKEKNEALKELCQLKEELAKSERMTKQLAEELQITKQEAKASVEEARTLRSRIHLAEAAQKQARGMELDYEEVISLLEIEITRLKDQLADHGGQNKESVQDLRKRITVLDCQLRKSETAKKTFEVATEKLLEFVETVPEMLLHGSSPPVTLRKATISSKMLLAHLGRNGHTLVASLATEAKELARSVRAILEADCEFYQIILLFLPSIFSSFSFLFYL
;
A
#
# COMPACT_ATOMS: atom_id res chain seq x y z
N MET A 1 5.32 -24.05 -28.92
CA MET A 1 3.84 -23.95 -28.82
C MET A 1 3.45 -22.49 -28.97
N LYS A 2 2.57 -22.20 -29.92
CA LYS A 2 2.20 -20.87 -30.40
C LYS A 2 0.69 -20.76 -30.26
N THR A 3 0.19 -19.79 -29.50
CA THR A 3 -1.22 -19.38 -29.54
C THR A 3 -1.31 -17.89 -29.30
N GLY A 4 -1.91 -17.19 -30.26
CA GLY A 4 -2.27 -15.79 -30.18
C GLY A 4 -3.77 -15.58 -30.38
N PHE A 5 -4.13 -14.31 -30.58
CA PHE A 5 -5.43 -13.72 -30.96
C PHE A 5 -6.46 -13.56 -29.82
N LYS A 6 -6.92 -12.36 -29.41
CA LYS A 6 -7.51 -11.14 -30.06
C LYS A 6 -9.06 -11.12 -29.97
N LYS A 7 -9.59 -10.10 -29.28
CA LYS A 7 -10.81 -9.28 -29.52
C LYS A 7 -11.01 -8.44 -28.24
N GLY A 8 -11.19 -7.12 -28.22
CA GLY A 8 -11.79 -6.21 -29.17
C GLY A 8 -13.17 -5.83 -28.64
N GLU A 9 -13.34 -4.61 -28.10
CA GLU A 9 -14.45 -3.69 -28.45
C GLU A 9 -14.42 -2.39 -27.63
N GLN A 10 -14.88 -1.35 -28.31
CA GLN A 10 -14.76 0.07 -28.09
C GLN A 10 -16.19 0.58 -28.18
N PHE A 11 -16.67 1.38 -27.22
CA PHE A 11 -17.84 2.25 -27.45
C PHE A 11 -17.62 3.62 -26.85
N SER A 12 -17.83 4.61 -27.72
CA SER A 12 -17.81 6.04 -27.49
C SER A 12 -19.22 6.56 -27.78
N ALA A 13 -19.62 7.56 -26.99
CA ALA A 13 -20.32 8.77 -27.40
C ALA A 13 -21.80 9.02 -26.97
N PHE A 14 -21.98 10.29 -26.60
CA PHE A 14 -23.17 11.17 -26.59
C PHE A 14 -24.21 11.07 -25.45
N SER A 15 -24.37 12.16 -24.68
CA SER A 15 -25.46 13.12 -24.87
C SER A 15 -25.34 14.36 -23.94
N THR A 16 -25.89 15.48 -24.40
CA THR A 16 -25.59 16.89 -24.06
C THR A 16 -26.88 17.66 -23.69
N HIS A 17 -26.78 18.54 -22.67
CA HIS A 17 -27.54 19.80 -22.38
C HIS A 17 -29.04 19.77 -21.93
N ASN A 18 -29.35 20.49 -20.83
CA ASN A 18 -30.16 21.77 -20.66
C ASN A 18 -31.69 21.56 -20.69
N SER A 19 -32.64 22.29 -20.05
CA SER A 19 -32.79 23.49 -19.18
C SER A 19 -34.19 23.36 -18.50
N SER A 20 -34.47 23.75 -17.24
CA SER A 20 -34.79 25.08 -16.65
C SER A 20 -36.04 25.86 -17.17
N ILE A 21 -36.96 26.17 -16.23
CA ILE A 21 -37.92 27.32 -16.08
C ILE A 21 -39.35 27.28 -16.72
N ASP A 22 -40.34 27.12 -15.83
CA ASP A 22 -41.48 28.01 -15.41
C ASP A 22 -42.54 28.62 -16.37
N VAL A 23 -43.74 28.85 -15.78
CA VAL A 23 -44.76 29.91 -16.01
C VAL A 23 -46.18 29.51 -16.55
N SER A 24 -47.13 29.56 -15.60
CA SER A 24 -48.44 30.27 -15.57
C SER A 24 -49.73 29.78 -16.27
N ALA A 25 -50.73 29.57 -15.38
CA ALA A 25 -52.14 29.99 -15.32
C ALA A 25 -52.98 30.32 -16.58
N GLY A 26 -54.22 29.80 -16.55
CA GLY A 26 -55.42 30.52 -16.98
C GLY A 26 -56.48 29.68 -17.70
N ALA A 27 -57.62 29.43 -17.05
CA ALA A 27 -58.98 29.60 -17.61
C ALA A 27 -60.06 29.01 -16.69
N VAL A 28 -60.90 29.88 -16.13
CA VAL A 28 -62.19 29.58 -15.51
C VAL A 28 -63.25 29.58 -16.61
N SER A 29 -64.18 28.62 -16.58
CA SER A 29 -65.50 28.74 -17.22
C SER A 29 -66.62 28.40 -16.22
N PRO A 30 -67.73 29.17 -16.17
CA PRO A 30 -68.74 29.05 -15.14
C PRO A 30 -69.82 28.04 -15.53
N SER A 31 -69.95 26.96 -14.74
CA SER A 31 -71.05 26.01 -14.88
C SER A 31 -72.24 26.49 -14.06
N TRP A 32 -73.27 26.99 -14.74
CA TRP A 32 -74.60 27.23 -14.18
C TRP A 32 -75.24 25.88 -13.84
N ARG A 33 -75.05 25.43 -12.60
CA ARG A 33 -75.84 24.33 -12.04
C ARG A 33 -77.07 24.91 -11.38
N ILE A 34 -78.16 24.93 -12.14
CA ILE A 34 -79.52 25.04 -11.62
C ILE A 34 -79.82 23.73 -10.90
N ASP A 35 -79.74 23.77 -9.57
CA ASP A 35 -80.17 22.65 -8.73
C ASP A 35 -81.59 22.93 -8.21
N TYR A 36 -82.48 22.00 -8.51
CA TYR A 36 -83.90 22.08 -8.16
C TYR A 36 -84.05 21.73 -6.68
N GLY A 37 -84.18 22.76 -5.84
CA GLY A 37 -84.58 22.58 -4.45
C GLY A 37 -86.00 21.98 -4.33
N PRO A 38 -86.33 21.31 -3.20
CA PRO A 38 -87.61 20.64 -3.03
C PRO A 38 -88.74 21.66 -2.84
N GLN A 39 -89.81 21.50 -3.63
CA GLN A 39 -91.18 21.95 -3.32
C GLN A 39 -91.34 23.45 -2.95
N LYS A 40 -91.11 24.36 -3.92
CA LYS A 40 -91.68 25.71 -3.83
C LYS A 40 -93.20 25.61 -3.94
N LYS A 41 -93.91 25.78 -2.82
CA LYS A 41 -95.34 26.12 -2.82
C LYS A 41 -95.50 27.42 -3.62
N ILE A 42 -95.99 27.31 -4.85
CA ILE A 42 -96.20 28.44 -5.75
C ILE A 42 -97.42 29.21 -5.22
N SER A 43 -97.18 30.09 -4.24
CA SER A 43 -98.16 31.08 -3.80
C SER A 43 -98.29 32.13 -4.91
N LEU A 44 -99.13 31.88 -5.91
CA LEU A 44 -99.49 32.90 -6.88
C LEU A 44 -100.36 33.96 -6.20
N ASN A 45 -99.99 35.22 -6.38
CA ASN A 45 -100.70 36.35 -5.79
C ASN A 45 -102.15 36.40 -6.35
N PRO A 46 -103.18 36.66 -5.52
CA PRO A 46 -104.58 36.63 -5.96
C PRO A 46 -104.90 37.56 -7.13
N SER A 47 -104.10 38.61 -7.32
CA SER A 47 -104.29 39.61 -8.37
C SER A 47 -103.61 39.27 -9.71
N VAL A 48 -102.98 38.08 -9.83
CA VAL A 48 -102.33 37.67 -11.08
C VAL A 48 -103.39 37.37 -12.14
N ARG A 49 -103.22 37.92 -13.35
CA ARG A 49 -104.17 37.75 -14.45
C ARG A 49 -103.69 36.65 -15.38
N LEU A 50 -104.54 35.68 -15.66
CA LEU A 50 -104.22 34.49 -16.42
C LEU A 50 -105.16 34.35 -17.62
N LYS A 51 -104.66 33.82 -18.74
CA LYS A 51 -105.50 33.50 -19.90
C LYS A 51 -106.39 32.30 -19.58
N ALA A 52 -107.66 32.38 -19.93
CA ALA A 52 -108.66 31.31 -19.70
C ALA A 52 -108.17 29.94 -20.19
N ASP A 53 -107.56 29.87 -21.38
CA ASP A 53 -107.09 28.60 -21.98
C ASP A 53 -105.96 27.93 -21.19
N LYS A 54 -105.19 28.70 -20.40
CA LYS A 54 -104.11 28.13 -19.56
C LYS A 54 -104.65 27.56 -18.25
N LEU A 55 -105.82 28.04 -17.84
CA LEU A 55 -106.50 27.68 -16.61
C LEU A 55 -107.14 26.29 -16.70
N GLU A 56 -107.77 26.00 -17.83
CA GLU A 56 -108.32 24.68 -18.15
C GLU A 56 -107.22 23.60 -18.20
N ARG A 57 -106.07 23.95 -18.79
CA ARG A 57 -104.88 23.09 -18.73
C ARG A 57 -104.37 22.92 -17.31
N ALA A 58 -104.37 23.98 -16.50
CA ALA A 58 -103.95 23.90 -15.10
C ALA A 58 -104.88 22.97 -14.28
N LEU A 59 -106.20 23.04 -14.46
CA LEU A 59 -107.15 22.11 -13.83
C LEU A 59 -106.85 20.65 -14.21
N LYS A 60 -106.57 20.38 -15.50
CA LYS A 60 -106.17 19.05 -15.96
C LYS A 60 -104.85 18.58 -15.33
N TYR A 61 -103.87 19.45 -15.15
CA TYR A 61 -102.61 19.13 -14.46
C TYR A 61 -102.79 18.93 -12.95
N LEU A 62 -103.82 19.55 -12.36
CA LEU A 62 -104.19 19.38 -10.96
C LEU A 62 -105.06 18.13 -10.72
N GLY A 63 -105.32 17.31 -11.74
CA GLY A 63 -106.07 16.06 -11.63
C GLY A 63 -107.59 16.23 -11.53
N ILE A 64 -108.10 17.47 -11.67
CA ILE A 64 -109.53 17.76 -11.71
C ILE A 64 -109.96 17.68 -13.18
N GLN A 65 -110.87 16.76 -13.51
CA GLN A 65 -111.48 16.66 -14.84
C GLN A 65 -112.87 17.30 -14.80
N PRO A 66 -112.99 18.62 -15.03
CA PRO A 66 -114.31 19.24 -15.10
C PRO A 66 -115.09 18.67 -16.29
N THR A 67 -116.33 18.27 -16.04
CA THR A 67 -117.32 17.88 -17.06
C THR A 67 -117.55 19.01 -18.05
N LYS A 68 -118.06 18.72 -19.27
CA LYS A 68 -118.24 19.76 -20.31
C LYS A 68 -119.16 20.89 -19.83
N GLU A 69 -120.12 20.54 -18.99
CA GLU A 69 -121.07 21.43 -18.34
C GLU A 69 -120.39 22.31 -17.28
N GLU A 70 -119.53 21.73 -16.44
CA GLU A 70 -118.75 22.47 -15.42
C GLU A 70 -117.72 23.41 -16.04
N GLN A 71 -117.11 23.02 -17.16
CA GLN A 71 -116.22 23.89 -17.94
C GLN A 71 -116.97 25.09 -18.51
N GLU A 72 -118.20 24.88 -18.99
CA GLU A 72 -119.03 25.96 -19.53
C GLU A 72 -119.50 26.91 -18.41
N ILE A 73 -119.87 26.37 -17.24
CA ILE A 73 -120.21 27.17 -16.06
C ILE A 73 -119.02 28.00 -15.59
N LEU A 74 -117.81 27.42 -15.55
CA LEU A 74 -116.57 28.15 -15.27
C LEU A 74 -116.35 29.30 -16.27
N ARG A 75 -116.56 29.06 -17.57
CA ARG A 75 -116.39 30.10 -18.61
C ARG A 75 -117.43 31.21 -18.57
N GLN A 76 -118.63 30.93 -18.07
CA GLN A 76 -119.70 31.93 -17.93
C GLN A 76 -119.57 32.74 -16.64
N GLN A 77 -119.15 32.12 -15.54
CA GLN A 77 -119.04 32.79 -14.24
C GLN A 77 -117.74 33.58 -14.06
N LEU A 78 -116.72 33.36 -14.89
CA LEU A 78 -115.48 34.13 -14.83
C LEU A 78 -115.59 35.44 -15.63
N PRO A 79 -115.41 36.62 -14.99
CA PRO A 79 -115.46 37.90 -15.68
C PRO A 79 -114.26 38.02 -16.64
N ARG A 80 -114.53 38.07 -17.94
CA ARG A 80 -113.52 38.37 -18.96
C ARG A 80 -113.40 39.87 -19.13
N ASP A 81 -112.16 40.35 -19.14
CA ASP A 81 -111.87 41.71 -19.56
C ASP A 81 -111.83 41.84 -21.09
N SER A 82 -111.65 43.07 -21.57
CA SER A 82 -111.48 43.40 -22.99
C SER A 82 -110.21 42.80 -23.63
N GLU A 83 -109.33 42.13 -22.87
CA GLU A 83 -108.11 41.45 -23.35
C GLU A 83 -108.16 39.90 -23.24
N GLY A 84 -109.28 39.32 -22.78
CA GLY A 84 -109.46 37.86 -22.65
C GLY A 84 -108.68 37.20 -21.49
N THR A 85 -108.36 37.95 -20.43
CA THR A 85 -107.69 37.47 -19.21
C THR A 85 -108.61 37.51 -17.98
N ILE A 86 -108.38 36.59 -17.05
CA ILE A 86 -109.19 36.35 -15.85
C ILE A 86 -108.30 36.51 -14.62
N CYS A 87 -108.82 37.11 -13.54
CA CYS A 87 -108.11 37.21 -12.27
C CYS A 87 -107.99 35.83 -11.61
N PHE A 88 -106.78 35.46 -11.17
CA PHE A 88 -106.52 34.18 -10.51
C PHE A 88 -107.34 34.03 -9.22
N GLY A 89 -107.53 35.11 -8.46
CA GLY A 89 -108.37 35.12 -7.27
C GLY A 89 -109.83 34.75 -7.56
N ASP A 90 -110.42 35.34 -8.60
CA ASP A 90 -111.80 35.04 -9.02
C ASP A 90 -111.93 33.60 -9.50
N PHE A 91 -110.93 33.10 -10.22
CA PHE A 91 -110.88 31.70 -10.61
C PHE A 91 -110.84 30.74 -9.43
N ILE A 92 -109.95 30.97 -8.46
CA ILE A 92 -109.85 30.10 -7.28
C ILE A 92 -111.16 30.12 -6.49
N GLN A 93 -111.84 31.26 -6.42
CA GLN A 93 -113.13 31.37 -5.74
C GLN A 93 -114.25 30.62 -6.47
N VAL A 94 -114.36 30.76 -7.79
CA VAL A 94 -115.38 30.05 -8.60
C VAL A 94 -115.10 28.55 -8.63
N ALA A 95 -113.83 28.15 -8.81
CA ALA A 95 -113.43 26.75 -8.76
C ALA A 95 -113.71 26.14 -7.38
N ARG A 96 -113.40 26.86 -6.29
CA ARG A 96 -113.76 26.43 -4.94
C ARG A 96 -115.27 26.24 -4.84
N ASN A 97 -116.09 27.21 -5.22
CA ASN A 97 -117.55 27.10 -5.10
C ASN A 97 -118.13 25.95 -5.94
N LEU A 98 -117.60 25.71 -7.14
CA LEU A 98 -118.08 24.67 -8.05
C LEU A 98 -117.69 23.26 -7.59
N PHE A 99 -116.46 23.08 -7.08
CA PHE A 99 -115.95 21.76 -6.69
C PHE A 99 -116.08 21.45 -5.18
N SER A 100 -116.48 22.40 -4.33
CA SER A 100 -116.70 22.15 -2.90
C SER A 100 -117.80 21.12 -2.63
N GLN A 101 -118.82 21.05 -3.49
CA GLN A 101 -119.92 20.08 -3.35
C GLN A 101 -119.46 18.62 -3.49
N GLN A 102 -118.35 18.33 -4.19
CA GLN A 102 -117.82 16.97 -4.28
C GLN A 102 -117.02 16.52 -3.05
N MET A 103 -116.66 17.44 -2.15
CA MET A 103 -115.84 17.13 -0.97
C MET A 103 -116.64 17.04 0.34
N ASP A 104 -117.92 17.44 0.35
CA ASP A 104 -118.75 17.50 1.57
C ASP A 104 -119.80 16.37 1.68
N GLU A 105 -119.85 15.45 0.71
CA GLU A 105 -120.85 14.36 0.69
C GLU A 105 -120.38 13.00 1.23
N THR A 106 -119.13 12.85 1.68
CA THR A 106 -118.69 11.64 2.41
C THR A 106 -118.40 12.00 3.87
N GLY A 107 -119.47 12.13 4.65
CA GLY A 107 -119.49 12.45 6.08
C GLY A 107 -118.93 11.36 6.99
N HIS A 108 -117.78 10.76 6.68
CA HIS A 108 -116.98 9.93 7.59
C HIS A 108 -115.58 10.50 7.63
N SER A 109 -115.27 11.27 8.68
CA SER A 109 -113.95 11.86 8.89
C SER A 109 -112.87 10.77 8.93
N PRO A 110 -112.02 10.62 7.89
CA PRO A 110 -110.90 9.68 7.88
C PRO A 110 -109.78 10.18 8.81
N VAL A 111 -109.89 11.43 9.26
CA VAL A 111 -108.87 12.17 10.00
C VAL A 111 -108.60 11.53 11.36
N HIS A 112 -109.61 10.94 12.02
CA HIS A 112 -109.41 10.37 13.36
C HIS A 112 -108.70 9.00 13.33
N GLU A 113 -109.02 8.14 12.36
CA GLU A 113 -108.32 6.86 12.19
C GLU A 113 -106.92 7.04 11.59
N ILE A 114 -106.77 7.98 10.64
CA ILE A 114 -105.46 8.36 10.09
C ILE A 114 -104.61 9.02 11.18
N ALA A 115 -105.17 9.85 12.06
CA ALA A 115 -104.43 10.44 13.18
C ALA A 115 -103.97 9.38 14.19
N LYS A 116 -104.76 8.34 14.47
CA LYS A 116 -104.38 7.24 15.37
C LYS A 116 -103.32 6.31 14.78
N LEU A 117 -103.41 6.02 13.48
CA LEU A 117 -102.39 5.27 12.73
C LEU A 117 -101.11 6.07 12.59
N LEU A 118 -101.21 7.37 12.31
CA LEU A 118 -100.08 8.29 12.28
C LEU A 118 -99.47 8.45 13.66
N ASP A 119 -100.22 8.60 14.76
CA ASP A 119 -99.64 8.67 16.12
C ASP A 119 -98.89 7.38 16.48
N SER A 120 -99.45 6.23 16.13
CA SER A 120 -98.79 4.93 16.35
C SER A 120 -97.53 4.78 15.50
N GLN A 121 -97.58 5.22 14.24
CA GLN A 121 -96.41 5.27 13.36
C GLN A 121 -95.42 6.36 13.75
N LEU A 122 -95.84 7.50 14.29
CA LEU A 122 -95.02 8.64 14.69
C LEU A 122 -94.25 8.28 15.96
N VAL A 123 -94.87 7.60 16.92
CA VAL A 123 -94.17 7.06 18.10
C VAL A 123 -93.17 5.97 17.70
N SER A 124 -93.52 5.11 16.74
CA SER A 124 -92.61 4.09 16.19
C SER A 124 -91.50 4.68 15.32
N PHE A 125 -91.77 5.72 14.53
CA PHE A 125 -90.81 6.44 13.68
C PHE A 125 -89.86 7.23 14.55
N ASN A 126 -90.37 8.00 15.52
CA ASN A 126 -89.55 8.76 16.46
C ASN A 126 -88.64 7.82 17.27
N HIS A 127 -89.12 6.65 17.71
CA HIS A 127 -88.28 5.68 18.42
C HIS A 127 -87.24 5.01 17.52
N LEU A 128 -87.59 4.64 16.29
CA LEU A 128 -86.66 4.04 15.32
C LEU A 128 -85.59 5.05 14.85
N GLU A 129 -85.98 6.27 14.53
CA GLU A 129 -85.08 7.36 14.13
C GLU A 129 -84.15 7.78 15.29
N THR A 130 -84.65 7.73 16.53
CA THR A 130 -83.80 7.94 17.73
C THR A 130 -82.79 6.80 17.91
N HIS A 131 -83.19 5.54 17.72
CA HIS A 131 -82.30 4.39 17.80
C HIS A 131 -81.25 4.39 16.68
N GLU A 132 -81.64 4.69 15.44
CA GLU A 132 -80.73 4.86 14.30
C GLU A 132 -79.75 6.01 14.53
N MET A 133 -80.21 7.16 15.06
CA MET A 133 -79.34 8.28 15.42
C MET A 133 -78.35 7.92 16.54
N GLU A 134 -78.78 7.17 17.56
CA GLU A 134 -77.92 6.65 18.63
C GLU A 134 -76.85 5.70 18.06
N GLN A 135 -77.24 4.82 17.13
CA GLN A 135 -76.34 3.88 16.47
C GLN A 135 -75.32 4.60 15.56
N LEU A 136 -75.77 5.55 14.73
CA LEU A 136 -74.88 6.42 13.94
C LEU A 136 -73.91 7.21 14.83
N ARG A 137 -74.35 7.69 15.99
CA ARG A 137 -73.48 8.38 16.95
C ARG A 137 -72.41 7.43 17.49
N LYS A 138 -72.76 6.18 17.80
CA LYS A 138 -71.79 5.15 18.23
C LYS A 138 -70.79 4.84 17.12
N GLU A 139 -71.25 4.59 15.90
CA GLU A 139 -70.39 4.32 14.73
C GLU A 139 -69.44 5.48 14.46
N LYS A 140 -69.94 6.72 14.48
CA LYS A 140 -69.12 7.93 14.34
C LYS A 140 -68.07 8.06 15.45
N ASN A 141 -68.42 7.71 16.69
CA ASN A 141 -67.47 7.74 17.80
C ASN A 141 -66.41 6.64 17.69
N GLU A 142 -66.78 5.45 17.22
CA GLU A 142 -65.85 4.35 16.97
C GLU A 142 -64.90 4.69 15.81
N ALA A 143 -65.43 5.20 14.69
CA ALA A 143 -64.62 5.70 13.57
C ALA A 143 -63.66 6.81 13.98
N LEU A 144 -64.06 7.70 14.90
CA LEU A 144 -63.15 8.71 15.46
C LEU A 144 -62.03 8.09 16.30
N LYS A 145 -62.30 7.04 17.08
CA LYS A 145 -61.25 6.30 17.80
C LYS A 145 -60.27 5.65 16.84
N GLU A 146 -60.77 4.98 15.80
CA GLU A 146 -59.93 4.37 14.77
C GLU A 146 -59.08 5.42 14.05
N LEU A 147 -59.66 6.57 13.68
CA LEU A 147 -58.91 7.69 13.09
C LEU A 147 -57.81 8.20 14.02
N CYS A 148 -58.09 8.33 15.32
CA CYS A 148 -57.07 8.72 16.30
C CYS A 148 -55.93 7.68 16.38
N GLN A 149 -56.25 6.38 16.40
CA GLN A 149 -55.25 5.31 16.42
C GLN A 149 -54.41 5.29 15.14
N LEU A 150 -55.05 5.38 13.98
CA LEU A 150 -54.35 5.42 12.69
C LEU A 150 -53.43 6.65 12.58
N LYS A 151 -53.85 7.80 13.11
CA LYS A 151 -53.01 9.01 13.15
C LYS A 151 -51.78 8.82 14.04
N GLU A 152 -51.90 8.13 15.17
CA GLU A 152 -50.78 7.82 16.05
C GLU A 152 -49.80 6.83 15.39
N GLU A 153 -50.32 5.76 14.77
CA GLU A 153 -49.48 4.80 14.04
C GLU A 153 -48.81 5.44 12.82
N LEU A 154 -49.48 6.36 12.11
CA LEU A 154 -48.86 7.15 11.04
C LEU A 154 -47.70 7.99 11.58
N ALA A 155 -47.92 8.73 12.67
CA ALA A 155 -46.86 9.54 13.29
C ALA A 155 -45.69 8.69 13.83
N LYS A 156 -45.96 7.46 14.27
CA LYS A 156 -44.93 6.50 14.66
C LYS A 156 -44.16 5.98 13.44
N SER A 157 -44.85 5.63 12.37
CA SER A 157 -44.25 5.18 11.10
C SER A 157 -43.39 6.27 10.46
N GLU A 158 -43.85 7.52 10.44
CA GLU A 158 -43.08 8.67 9.95
C GLU A 158 -41.80 8.88 10.77
N ARG A 159 -41.88 8.76 12.10
CA ARG A 159 -40.69 8.84 12.98
C ARG A 159 -39.70 7.71 12.70
N MET A 160 -40.17 6.47 12.56
CA MET A 160 -39.31 5.32 12.23
C MET A 160 -38.66 5.48 10.85
N THR A 161 -39.41 5.96 9.86
CA THR A 161 -38.90 6.22 8.51
C THR A 161 -37.80 7.28 8.54
N LYS A 162 -37.97 8.34 9.35
CA LYS A 162 -36.94 9.37 9.54
C LYS A 162 -35.68 8.81 10.20
N GLN A 163 -35.82 8.03 11.27
CA GLN A 163 -34.69 7.38 11.94
C GLN A 163 -33.92 6.46 11.00
N LEU A 164 -34.62 5.62 10.24
CA LEU A 164 -34.00 4.71 9.27
C LEU A 164 -33.27 5.47 8.16
N ALA A 165 -33.79 6.62 7.72
CA ALA A 165 -33.13 7.47 6.73
C ALA A 165 -31.82 8.09 7.27
N GLU A 166 -31.82 8.51 8.55
CA GLU A 166 -30.62 9.02 9.23
C GLU A 166 -29.56 7.92 9.40
N GLU A 167 -29.94 6.72 9.86
CA GLU A 167 -29.03 5.57 9.97
C GLU A 167 -28.45 5.19 8.61
N LEU A 168 -29.28 5.13 7.56
CA LEU A 168 -28.81 4.84 6.20
C LEU A 168 -27.80 5.89 5.72
N GLN A 169 -27.99 7.16 6.07
CA GLN A 169 -27.03 8.21 5.74
C GLN A 169 -25.70 8.04 6.49
N ILE A 170 -25.74 7.68 7.78
CA ILE A 170 -24.54 7.41 8.58
C ILE A 170 -23.78 6.21 8.00
N THR A 171 -24.44 5.07 7.81
CA THR A 171 -23.82 3.87 7.24
C THR A 171 -23.25 4.14 5.83
N LYS A 172 -23.92 4.96 5.01
CA LYS A 172 -23.40 5.39 3.72
C LYS A 172 -22.08 6.17 3.85
N GLN A 173 -21.97 7.04 4.85
CA GLN A 173 -20.76 7.81 5.06
C GLN A 173 -19.62 6.94 5.62
N GLU A 174 -19.92 6.02 6.54
CA GLU A 174 -18.97 5.03 7.05
C GLU A 174 -18.46 4.11 5.94
N ALA A 175 -19.35 3.61 5.07
CA ALA A 175 -18.97 2.80 3.93
C ALA A 175 -18.04 3.57 2.97
N LYS A 176 -18.28 4.87 2.74
CA LYS A 176 -17.39 5.71 1.94
C LYS A 176 -16.01 5.88 2.60
N ALA A 177 -15.97 6.12 3.91
CA ALA A 177 -14.71 6.23 4.64
C ALA A 177 -13.90 4.93 4.56
N SER A 178 -14.55 3.78 4.78
CA SER A 178 -13.92 2.46 4.68
C SER A 178 -13.40 2.16 3.26
N VAL A 179 -14.12 2.58 2.21
CA VAL A 179 -13.64 2.44 0.83
C VAL A 179 -12.38 3.28 0.58
N GLU A 180 -12.27 4.48 1.13
CA GLU A 180 -11.09 5.32 0.97
C GLU A 180 -9.88 4.80 1.76
N GLU A 181 -10.10 4.29 2.97
CA GLU A 181 -9.08 3.57 3.72
C GLU A 181 -8.58 2.35 2.93
N ALA A 182 -9.48 1.57 2.34
CA ALA A 182 -9.11 0.44 1.50
C ALA A 182 -8.31 0.86 0.25
N ARG A 183 -8.59 2.03 -0.35
CA ARG A 183 -7.77 2.57 -1.44
C ARG A 183 -6.37 2.93 -0.94
N THR A 184 -6.28 3.63 0.18
CA THR A 184 -5.00 4.02 0.81
C THR A 184 -4.14 2.80 1.14
N LEU A 185 -4.75 1.76 1.72
CA LEU A 185 -4.07 0.51 2.04
C LEU A 185 -3.57 -0.21 0.78
N ARG A 186 -4.36 -0.27 -0.30
CA ARG A 186 -3.89 -0.84 -1.58
C ARG A 186 -2.70 -0.10 -2.16
N SER A 187 -2.71 1.24 -2.13
CA SER A 187 -1.57 2.05 -2.56
C SER A 187 -0.31 1.76 -1.73
N ARG A 188 -0.47 1.60 -0.41
CA ARG A 188 0.64 1.22 0.49
C ARG A 188 1.18 -0.18 0.20
N ILE A 189 0.31 -1.15 -0.10
CA ILE A 189 0.71 -2.51 -0.49
C ILE A 189 1.56 -2.45 -1.75
N HIS A 190 1.12 -1.75 -2.80
CA HIS A 190 1.90 -1.63 -4.04
C HIS A 190 3.27 -0.99 -3.83
N LEU A 191 3.36 0.04 -2.99
CA LEU A 191 4.64 0.66 -2.64
C LEU A 191 5.55 -0.33 -1.89
N ALA A 192 5.01 -1.06 -0.93
CA ALA A 192 5.74 -2.09 -0.19
C ALA A 192 6.20 -3.23 -1.10
N GLU A 193 5.37 -3.68 -2.05
CA GLU A 193 5.71 -4.70 -3.04
C GLU A 193 6.84 -4.22 -3.96
N ALA A 194 6.81 -2.97 -4.40
CA ALA A 194 7.87 -2.38 -5.22
C ALA A 194 9.20 -2.32 -4.45
N ALA A 195 9.16 -1.84 -3.20
CA ALA A 195 10.34 -1.81 -2.33
C ALA A 195 10.89 -3.21 -2.04
N GLN A 196 10.02 -4.19 -1.82
CA GLN A 196 10.44 -5.58 -1.59
C GLN A 196 11.07 -6.20 -2.83
N LYS A 197 10.53 -5.93 -4.03
CA LYS A 197 11.16 -6.36 -5.29
C LYS A 197 12.53 -5.74 -5.47
N GLN A 198 12.68 -4.45 -5.15
CA GLN A 198 13.98 -3.77 -5.20
C GLN A 198 14.98 -4.38 -4.22
N ALA A 199 14.57 -4.61 -2.97
CA ALA A 199 15.42 -5.23 -1.95
C ALA A 199 15.90 -6.63 -2.36
N ARG A 200 15.01 -7.46 -2.93
CA ARG A 200 15.38 -8.78 -3.47
C ARG A 200 16.32 -8.68 -4.67
N GLY A 201 16.15 -7.67 -5.54
CA GLY A 201 17.10 -7.43 -6.62
C GLY A 201 18.50 -7.15 -6.09
N MET A 202 18.61 -6.27 -5.10
CA MET A 202 19.89 -5.97 -4.45
C MET A 202 20.48 -7.20 -3.74
N GLU A 203 19.66 -8.04 -3.11
CA GLU A 203 20.10 -9.30 -2.50
C GLU A 203 20.77 -10.23 -3.53
N LEU A 204 20.17 -10.40 -4.71
CA LEU A 204 20.75 -11.19 -5.79
C LEU A 204 22.09 -10.60 -6.28
N ASP A 205 22.17 -9.27 -6.41
CA ASP A 205 23.42 -8.60 -6.78
C ASP A 205 24.52 -8.86 -5.72
N TYR A 206 24.17 -8.87 -4.43
CA TYR A 206 25.11 -9.22 -3.36
C TYR A 206 25.50 -10.69 -3.39
N GLU A 207 24.58 -11.60 -3.65
CA GLU A 207 24.87 -13.03 -3.80
C GLU A 207 25.86 -13.29 -4.96
N GLU A 208 25.72 -12.58 -6.09
CA GLU A 208 26.68 -12.68 -7.20
C GLU A 208 28.08 -12.22 -6.78
N VAL A 209 28.18 -11.07 -6.09
CA VAL A 209 29.45 -10.58 -5.56
C VAL A 209 30.06 -11.57 -4.57
N ILE A 210 29.27 -12.14 -3.66
CA ILE A 210 29.73 -13.15 -2.70
C ILE A 210 30.27 -14.37 -3.46
N SER A 211 29.54 -14.88 -4.45
CA SER A 211 29.99 -16.03 -5.25
C SER A 211 31.31 -15.75 -5.97
N LEU A 212 31.47 -14.56 -6.58
CA LEU A 212 32.73 -14.15 -7.20
C LEU A 212 33.88 -14.08 -6.20
N LEU A 213 33.63 -13.55 -5.00
CA LEU A 213 34.62 -13.50 -3.92
C LEU A 213 34.99 -14.90 -3.42
N GLU A 214 34.03 -15.82 -3.30
CA GLU A 214 34.29 -17.21 -2.91
C GLU A 214 35.14 -17.95 -3.94
N ILE A 215 34.89 -17.72 -5.23
CA ILE A 215 35.71 -18.24 -6.33
C ILE A 215 37.13 -17.68 -6.22
N GLU A 216 37.27 -16.38 -6.01
CA GLU A 216 38.57 -15.71 -5.91
C GLU A 216 39.38 -16.19 -4.71
N ILE A 217 38.74 -16.37 -3.55
CA ILE A 217 39.37 -16.96 -2.36
C ILE A 217 39.87 -18.37 -2.65
N THR A 218 39.07 -19.18 -3.35
CA THR A 218 39.47 -20.54 -3.72
C THR A 218 40.69 -20.51 -4.65
N ARG A 219 40.67 -19.66 -5.68
CA ARG A 219 41.79 -19.46 -6.60
C ARG A 219 43.07 -19.02 -5.88
N LEU A 220 42.96 -18.05 -4.97
CA LEU A 220 44.09 -17.56 -4.18
C LEU A 220 44.65 -18.63 -3.24
N LYS A 221 43.80 -19.47 -2.65
CA LYS A 221 44.24 -20.62 -1.84
C LYS A 221 45.00 -21.64 -2.68
N ASP A 222 44.52 -21.96 -3.88
CA ASP A 222 45.20 -22.88 -4.79
C ASP A 222 46.58 -22.32 -5.20
N GLN A 223 46.66 -21.04 -5.53
CA GLN A 223 47.95 -20.38 -5.83
C GLN A 223 48.92 -20.41 -4.65
N LEU A 224 48.42 -20.22 -3.43
CA LEU A 224 49.26 -20.30 -2.24
C LEU A 224 49.75 -21.73 -1.99
N ALA A 225 48.92 -22.74 -2.27
CA ALA A 225 49.32 -24.15 -2.18
C ALA A 225 50.43 -24.49 -3.19
N ASP A 226 50.26 -24.04 -4.44
CA ASP A 226 51.25 -24.25 -5.51
C ASP A 226 52.57 -23.52 -5.22
N HIS A 227 52.50 -22.24 -4.84
CA HIS A 227 53.70 -21.47 -4.47
C HIS A 227 54.35 -22.01 -3.19
N GLY A 228 53.56 -22.53 -2.25
CA GLY A 228 54.04 -23.21 -1.05
C GLY A 228 54.87 -24.46 -1.38
N GLY A 229 54.53 -25.18 -2.45
CA GLY A 229 55.34 -26.29 -2.98
C GLY A 229 56.70 -25.82 -3.50
N GLN A 230 56.71 -24.81 -4.38
CA GLN A 230 57.95 -24.25 -4.94
C GLN A 230 58.87 -23.65 -3.87
N ASN A 231 58.29 -22.96 -2.87
CA ASN A 231 59.07 -22.41 -1.76
C ASN A 231 59.71 -23.51 -0.90
N LYS A 232 59.02 -24.64 -0.66
CA LYS A 232 59.59 -25.77 0.07
C LYS A 232 60.77 -26.39 -0.67
N GLU A 233 60.65 -26.57 -1.99
CA GLU A 233 61.73 -27.10 -2.83
C GLU A 233 62.94 -26.15 -2.84
N SER A 234 62.70 -24.84 -3.02
CA SER A 234 63.75 -23.80 -2.96
C SER A 234 64.47 -23.75 -1.62
N VAL A 235 63.72 -23.80 -0.50
CA VAL A 235 64.30 -23.87 0.84
C VAL A 235 65.11 -25.15 1.03
N GLN A 236 64.66 -26.28 0.49
CA GLN A 236 65.40 -27.54 0.56
C GLN A 236 66.69 -27.49 -0.27
N ASP A 237 66.67 -26.91 -1.46
CA ASP A 237 67.86 -26.71 -2.30
C ASP A 237 68.87 -25.80 -1.61
N LEU A 238 68.41 -24.69 -1.02
CA LEU A 238 69.27 -23.80 -0.25
C LEU A 238 69.92 -24.54 0.93
N ARG A 239 69.17 -25.39 1.65
CA ARG A 239 69.72 -26.24 2.71
C ARG A 239 70.82 -27.16 2.19
N LYS A 240 70.61 -27.83 1.05
CA LYS A 240 71.64 -28.68 0.42
C LYS A 240 72.88 -27.86 0.08
N ARG A 241 72.71 -26.67 -0.49
CA ARG A 241 73.80 -25.75 -0.85
C ARG A 241 74.57 -25.26 0.38
N ILE A 242 73.88 -24.96 1.49
CA ILE A 242 74.51 -24.63 2.78
C ILE A 242 75.37 -25.81 3.27
N THR A 243 74.86 -27.05 3.20
CA THR A 243 75.65 -28.24 3.59
C THR A 243 76.88 -28.43 2.71
N VAL A 244 76.78 -28.18 1.41
CA VAL A 244 77.94 -28.22 0.50
C VAL A 244 78.96 -27.14 0.87
N LEU A 245 78.51 -25.90 1.10
CA LEU A 245 79.38 -24.80 1.52
C LEU A 245 80.05 -25.09 2.87
N ASP A 246 79.35 -25.68 3.83
CA ASP A 246 79.92 -26.11 5.12
C ASP A 246 81.03 -27.16 4.94
N CYS A 247 80.81 -28.15 4.05
CA CYS A 247 81.83 -29.14 3.71
C CYS A 247 83.06 -28.49 3.03
N GLN A 248 82.83 -27.57 2.08
CA GLN A 248 83.90 -26.82 1.41
C GLN A 248 84.67 -25.94 2.39
N LEU A 249 83.98 -25.29 3.34
CA LEU A 249 84.59 -24.48 4.38
C LEU A 249 85.49 -25.34 5.26
N ARG A 250 85.00 -26.47 5.80
CA ARG A 250 85.80 -27.39 6.62
C ARG A 250 87.02 -27.93 5.86
N LYS A 251 86.87 -28.21 4.57
CA LYS A 251 87.99 -28.63 3.70
C LYS A 251 89.02 -27.50 3.55
N SER A 252 88.56 -26.28 3.30
CA SER A 252 89.41 -25.08 3.18
C SER A 252 90.12 -24.76 4.50
N GLU A 253 89.44 -24.84 5.63
CA GLU A 253 90.02 -24.65 6.96
C GLU A 253 91.13 -25.68 7.25
N THR A 254 90.91 -26.95 6.88
CA THR A 254 91.93 -28.00 7.04
C THR A 254 93.15 -27.75 6.15
N ALA A 255 92.92 -27.33 4.90
CA ALA A 255 93.99 -26.93 4.00
C ALA A 255 94.77 -25.73 4.55
N LYS A 256 94.07 -24.69 5.05
CA LYS A 256 94.66 -23.51 5.69
C LYS A 256 95.56 -23.91 6.86
N LYS A 257 95.08 -24.73 7.80
CA LYS A 257 95.89 -25.22 8.93
C LYS A 257 97.15 -25.96 8.47
N THR A 258 97.05 -26.73 7.38
CA THR A 258 98.21 -27.44 6.80
C THR A 258 99.22 -26.45 6.20
N PHE A 259 98.74 -25.41 5.50
CA PHE A 259 99.59 -24.33 4.99
C PHE A 259 100.25 -23.51 6.11
N GLU A 260 99.52 -23.19 7.17
CA GLU A 260 100.06 -22.50 8.35
C GLU A 260 101.22 -23.30 8.96
N VAL A 261 101.02 -24.60 9.23
CA VAL A 261 102.08 -25.48 9.76
C VAL A 261 103.27 -25.61 8.81
N ALA A 262 103.03 -25.72 7.50
CA ALA A 262 104.10 -25.78 6.51
C ALA A 262 104.91 -24.47 6.46
N THR A 263 104.21 -23.33 6.59
CA THR A 263 104.83 -22.00 6.61
C THR A 263 105.63 -21.80 7.88
N GLU A 264 105.12 -22.21 9.04
CA GLU A 264 105.84 -22.15 10.32
C GLU A 264 107.16 -22.94 10.26
N LYS A 265 107.13 -24.17 9.73
CA LYS A 265 108.34 -24.98 9.52
C LYS A 265 109.33 -24.33 8.54
N LEU A 266 108.82 -23.69 7.48
CA LEU A 266 109.67 -22.96 6.54
C LEU A 266 110.32 -21.75 7.20
N LEU A 267 109.57 -21.01 8.02
CA LEU A 267 110.08 -19.88 8.78
C LEU A 267 111.14 -20.32 9.80
N GLU A 268 110.92 -21.41 10.53
CA GLU A 268 111.90 -22.02 11.42
C GLU A 268 113.19 -22.39 10.65
N PHE A 269 113.05 -22.96 9.45
CA PHE A 269 114.20 -23.27 8.59
C PHE A 269 114.94 -22.01 8.14
N VAL A 270 114.22 -20.97 7.68
CA VAL A 270 114.79 -19.70 7.23
C VAL A 270 115.50 -18.96 8.36
N GLU A 271 115.05 -19.10 9.61
CA GLU A 271 115.75 -18.54 10.77
C GLU A 271 116.95 -19.39 11.21
N THR A 272 116.84 -20.72 11.15
CA THR A 272 117.88 -21.61 11.69
C THR A 272 119.07 -21.80 10.74
N VAL A 273 118.85 -21.83 9.42
CA VAL A 273 119.91 -22.09 8.44
C VAL A 273 120.97 -20.99 8.38
N PRO A 274 120.63 -19.68 8.32
CA PRO A 274 121.62 -18.63 8.35
C PRO A 274 122.40 -18.59 9.67
N GLU A 275 121.76 -18.90 10.80
CA GLU A 275 122.43 -19.00 12.11
C GLU A 275 123.45 -20.15 12.16
N MET A 276 123.11 -21.32 11.60
CA MET A 276 124.04 -22.45 11.46
C MET A 276 125.20 -22.14 10.52
N LEU A 277 124.95 -21.37 9.44
CA LEU A 277 125.98 -20.94 8.49
C LEU A 277 126.90 -19.85 9.06
N LEU A 278 126.41 -18.99 9.96
CA LEU A 278 127.20 -17.98 10.68
C LEU A 278 128.07 -18.58 11.80
N HIS A 279 127.60 -19.62 12.50
CA HIS A 279 128.28 -20.14 13.70
C HIS A 279 129.07 -21.45 13.51
N GLY A 280 129.09 -22.07 12.33
CA GLY A 280 130.01 -23.18 12.03
C GLY A 280 129.93 -24.40 12.96
N SER A 281 128.77 -24.66 13.59
CA SER A 281 128.56 -25.78 14.52
C SER A 281 127.67 -26.87 13.91
N SER A 282 127.92 -28.13 14.30
CA SER A 282 127.29 -29.35 13.77
C SER A 282 125.77 -29.38 14.00
N PRO A 283 124.95 -29.85 13.03
CA PRO A 283 123.50 -29.80 13.12
C PRO A 283 122.89 -30.84 14.11
N PRO A 284 121.71 -30.56 14.70
CA PRO A 284 120.92 -31.54 15.45
C PRO A 284 120.30 -32.63 14.55
N VAL A 285 119.99 -33.78 15.16
CA VAL A 285 119.84 -35.11 14.55
C VAL A 285 118.61 -35.31 13.64
N THR A 286 117.66 -34.39 13.57
CA THR A 286 116.37 -34.60 12.88
C THR A 286 116.35 -34.24 11.38
N LEU A 287 117.40 -33.61 10.84
CA LEU A 287 117.47 -33.23 9.41
C LEU A 287 118.53 -34.04 8.64
N ARG A 288 118.46 -35.38 8.67
CA ARG A 288 119.41 -36.26 7.95
C ARG A 288 119.02 -36.60 6.51
N LYS A 289 118.03 -35.93 5.90
CA LYS A 289 117.58 -36.27 4.52
C LYS A 289 117.56 -35.07 3.57
N ALA A 290 118.64 -34.29 3.57
CA ALA A 290 119.07 -33.45 2.44
C ALA A 290 120.48 -32.93 2.75
N THR A 291 121.51 -33.75 2.53
CA THR A 291 122.90 -33.33 2.73
C THR A 291 123.34 -32.50 1.54
N ILE A 292 123.18 -31.16 1.61
CA ILE A 292 123.94 -30.25 0.76
C ILE A 292 125.22 -29.92 1.55
N SER A 293 126.37 -30.28 0.99
CA SER A 293 127.67 -30.11 1.61
C SER A 293 128.02 -28.63 1.77
N SER A 294 127.76 -28.06 2.95
CA SER A 294 128.03 -26.65 3.29
C SER A 294 129.49 -26.24 3.11
N LYS A 295 130.42 -27.22 3.12
CA LYS A 295 131.85 -26.98 2.92
C LYS A 295 132.21 -26.55 1.50
N MET A 296 131.35 -26.80 0.51
CA MET A 296 131.64 -26.50 -0.91
C MET A 296 131.18 -25.11 -1.36
N LEU A 297 130.16 -24.53 -0.71
CA LEU A 297 129.67 -23.19 -1.04
C LEU A 297 130.54 -22.08 -0.44
N LEU A 298 131.08 -22.29 0.77
CA LEU A 298 131.94 -21.32 1.45
C LEU A 298 133.33 -21.17 0.81
N ALA A 299 133.78 -22.16 0.03
CA ALA A 299 135.07 -22.12 -0.67
C ALA A 299 135.06 -21.26 -1.94
N HIS A 300 133.87 -20.95 -2.50
CA HIS A 300 133.72 -20.14 -3.72
C HIS A 300 133.46 -18.64 -3.45
N LEU A 301 133.14 -18.28 -2.21
CA LEU A 301 132.96 -16.88 -1.79
C LEU A 301 134.24 -16.43 -1.08
N GLY A 302 135.05 -15.61 -1.75
CA GLY A 302 136.29 -15.04 -1.20
C GLY A 302 136.06 -14.14 0.03
N ARG A 303 137.03 -13.26 0.35
CA ARG A 303 137.12 -12.42 1.58
C ARG A 303 135.84 -11.63 2.01
N ASN A 304 134.80 -11.60 1.19
CA ASN A 304 133.50 -10.95 1.43
C ASN A 304 132.35 -11.93 1.79
N GLY A 305 132.61 -13.24 1.86
CA GLY A 305 131.58 -14.26 2.11
C GLY A 305 130.89 -14.10 3.47
N HIS A 306 131.62 -13.70 4.51
CA HIS A 306 131.06 -13.52 5.86
C HIS A 306 130.07 -12.34 5.92
N THR A 307 130.33 -11.25 5.20
CA THR A 307 129.43 -10.09 5.13
C THR A 307 128.17 -10.40 4.33
N LEU A 308 128.29 -11.20 3.25
CA LEU A 308 127.15 -11.63 2.45
C LEU A 308 126.24 -12.59 3.23
N VAL A 309 126.81 -13.54 3.98
CA VAL A 309 126.05 -14.45 4.84
C VAL A 309 125.36 -13.70 5.99
N ALA A 310 126.01 -12.68 6.57
CA ALA A 310 125.40 -11.83 7.58
C ALA A 310 124.24 -10.97 7.02
N SER A 311 124.40 -10.36 5.84
CA SER A 311 123.34 -9.61 5.17
C SER A 311 122.15 -10.50 4.78
N LEU A 312 122.43 -11.73 4.31
CA LEU A 312 121.40 -12.71 4.00
C LEU A 312 120.66 -13.18 5.26
N ALA A 313 121.36 -13.33 6.39
CA ALA A 313 120.74 -13.68 7.66
C ALA A 313 119.82 -12.57 8.19
N THR A 314 120.21 -11.30 8.04
CA THR A 314 119.35 -10.17 8.44
C THR A 314 118.11 -10.08 7.54
N GLU A 315 118.27 -10.25 6.22
CA GLU A 315 117.15 -10.25 5.27
C GLU A 315 116.20 -11.43 5.51
N ALA A 316 116.74 -12.63 5.79
CA ALA A 316 115.97 -13.81 6.16
C ALA A 316 115.13 -13.59 7.43
N LYS A 317 115.69 -12.93 8.45
CA LYS A 317 114.97 -12.59 9.70
C LYS A 317 113.91 -11.51 9.49
N GLU A 318 114.18 -10.51 8.66
CA GLU A 318 113.19 -9.48 8.32
C GLU A 318 112.03 -10.06 7.51
N LEU A 319 112.32 -10.93 6.54
CA LEU A 319 111.31 -11.68 5.79
C LEU A 319 110.48 -12.57 6.71
N ALA A 320 111.12 -13.30 7.62
CA ALA A 320 110.41 -14.15 8.57
C ALA A 320 109.48 -13.34 9.48
N ARG A 321 109.94 -12.19 9.97
CA ARG A 321 109.12 -11.25 10.76
C ARG A 321 107.94 -10.70 9.95
N SER A 322 108.15 -10.34 8.69
CA SER A 322 107.11 -9.84 7.79
C SER A 322 106.02 -10.89 7.53
N VAL A 323 106.39 -12.14 7.25
CA VAL A 323 105.44 -13.23 7.00
C VAL A 323 104.65 -13.59 8.26
N ARG A 324 105.28 -13.60 9.45
CA ARG A 324 104.56 -13.81 10.73
C ARG A 324 103.51 -12.72 10.98
N ALA A 325 103.85 -11.45 10.74
CA ALA A 325 102.92 -10.35 10.91
C ALA A 325 101.69 -10.45 9.97
N ILE A 326 101.86 -10.95 8.74
CA ILE A 326 100.75 -11.17 7.80
C ILE A 326 99.83 -12.31 8.30
N LEU A 327 100.40 -13.42 8.78
CA LEU A 327 99.63 -14.55 9.31
C LEU A 327 98.83 -14.18 10.58
N GLU A 328 99.39 -13.34 11.45
CA GLU A 328 98.68 -12.82 12.64
C GLU A 328 97.54 -11.87 12.25
N ALA A 329 97.77 -10.96 11.29
CA ALA A 329 96.75 -10.02 10.81
C ALA A 329 95.55 -10.71 10.13
N ASP A 330 95.80 -11.79 9.39
CA ASP A 330 94.71 -12.59 8.79
C ASP A 330 93.81 -13.24 9.86
N CYS A 331 94.36 -13.61 11.02
CA CYS A 331 93.60 -14.22 12.10
C CYS A 331 92.62 -13.22 12.76
N GLU A 332 93.04 -11.97 12.94
CA GLU A 332 92.20 -10.90 13.50
C GLU A 332 91.05 -10.52 12.55
N PHE A 333 91.28 -10.54 11.23
CA PHE A 333 90.24 -10.23 10.24
C PHE A 333 89.07 -11.22 10.28
N TYR A 334 89.32 -12.52 10.48
CA TYR A 334 88.25 -13.53 10.64
C TYR A 334 87.49 -13.38 11.96
N GLN A 335 88.19 -12.99 13.03
CA GLN A 335 87.59 -12.81 14.35
C GLN A 335 86.66 -11.59 14.39
N ILE A 336 87.01 -10.52 13.68
CA ILE A 336 86.14 -9.36 13.45
C ILE A 336 84.90 -9.78 12.65
N ILE A 337 85.05 -10.49 11.53
CA ILE A 337 83.91 -10.92 10.70
C ILE A 337 82.93 -11.81 11.50
N LEU A 338 83.43 -12.74 12.33
CA LEU A 338 82.59 -13.59 13.19
C LEU A 338 81.88 -12.82 14.33
N LEU A 339 82.48 -11.76 14.87
CA LEU A 339 81.87 -10.91 15.89
C LEU A 339 80.75 -10.01 15.34
N PHE A 340 80.83 -9.60 14.06
CA PHE A 340 79.83 -8.72 13.44
C PHE A 340 78.71 -9.46 12.69
N LEU A 341 78.88 -10.74 12.35
CA LEU A 341 77.87 -11.58 11.70
C LEU A 341 76.51 -11.64 12.44
N PRO A 342 76.45 -11.79 13.79
CA PRO A 342 75.19 -11.76 14.53
C PRO A 342 74.49 -10.40 14.49
N SER A 343 75.27 -9.30 14.55
CA SER A 343 74.74 -7.92 14.52
C SER A 343 74.19 -7.54 13.15
N ILE A 344 74.78 -8.06 12.06
CA ILE A 344 74.29 -7.85 10.69
C ILE A 344 72.99 -8.63 10.46
N PHE A 345 72.90 -9.89 10.91
CA PHE A 345 71.67 -10.68 10.82
C PHE A 345 70.53 -10.10 11.67
N SER A 346 70.82 -9.60 12.88
CA SER A 346 69.81 -8.96 13.75
C SER A 346 69.27 -7.66 13.15
N SER A 347 70.13 -6.86 12.52
CA SER A 347 69.73 -5.60 11.87
C SER A 347 68.86 -5.82 10.62
N PHE A 348 69.07 -6.92 9.89
CA PHE A 348 68.23 -7.29 8.74
C PHE A 348 66.85 -7.83 9.15
N SER A 349 66.73 -8.55 10.27
CA SER A 349 65.42 -8.96 10.81
C SER A 349 64.54 -7.79 11.24
N PHE A 350 65.14 -6.67 11.68
CA PHE A 350 64.38 -5.49 12.10
C PHE A 350 63.82 -4.68 10.92
N LEU A 351 64.49 -4.74 9.76
CA LEU A 351 64.08 -4.04 8.53
C LEU A 351 62.96 -4.76 7.74
N PHE A 352 62.65 -6.01 8.08
CA PHE A 352 61.56 -6.77 7.45
C PHE A 352 60.26 -6.78 8.28
N TYR A 353 60.27 -6.11 9.45
CA TYR A 353 59.12 -6.01 10.38
C TYR A 353 58.55 -4.59 10.51
N LEU A 354 59.01 -3.64 9.68
CA LEU A 354 58.34 -2.37 9.36
C LEU A 354 57.80 -2.45 7.93
#